data_AF-A0A7Y2MX33-F1
#
_entry.id   AF-A0A7Y2MX33-F1
#
_cell.length_a   1.000
_cell.length_b   1.000
_cell.length_c   1.000
_cell.angle_alpha   90.00
_cell.angle_beta   90.00
_cell.angle_gamma   90.00
#
_symmetry.space_group_name_H-M   'P 1'
#
loop_
_entity.id
_entity.type
_entity.pdbx_description
1 polymer ?
#
loop_
_entity_poly.entity_id
_entity_poly.type
_entity_poly.pdbx_seq_one_letter_code
_entity_poly.pdbx_strand_id
1 'polypeptide(L)' 'MCTTCDDCMGINKMMFVYNDNKQAILADPKAGPYADLVKAAEICPAKCIHPGKPLDPNEPGLEELVARAEPFN' A
#
# COMPACT_ATOMS: atom_id res chain seq x y z
N MET A 1 1.54 -12.20 7.20
CA MET A 1 0.10 -12.12 7.58
C MET A 1 -0.12 -10.83 8.35
N CYS A 2 -1.15 -10.05 8.02
CA CYS A 2 -1.45 -8.76 8.67
C CYS A 2 -1.61 -8.91 10.20
N THR A 3 -1.11 -7.93 10.95
CA THR A 3 -1.12 -7.89 12.43
C THR A 3 -2.11 -6.88 13.01
N THR A 4 -2.94 -6.22 12.19
CA THR A 4 -3.92 -5.19 12.64
C THR A 4 -3.25 -4.02 13.40
N CYS A 5 -2.09 -3.56 12.93
CA CYS A 5 -1.32 -2.48 13.55
C CYS A 5 -1.81 -1.06 13.19
N ASP A 6 -2.78 -0.93 12.28
CA ASP A 6 -3.31 0.35 11.76
C ASP A 6 -2.33 1.25 10.98
N ASP A 7 -1.05 0.90 10.84
CA ASP A 7 -0.06 1.75 10.16
C ASP A 7 -0.46 2.13 8.72
N CYS A 8 -0.93 1.15 7.93
CA CYS A 8 -1.42 1.39 6.57
C CYS A 8 -2.72 2.23 6.52
N MET A 9 -3.60 2.06 7.51
CA MET A 9 -4.80 2.89 7.66
C MET A 9 -4.41 4.34 7.97
N GLY A 10 -3.31 4.55 8.69
CA GLY A 10 -2.72 5.86 8.95
C GLY A 10 -2.19 6.56 7.69
N ILE A 11 -1.81 5.80 6.65
CA ILE A 11 -1.39 6.34 5.36
C ILE A 11 -2.60 6.77 4.54
N ASN A 12 -3.55 5.86 4.27
CA ASN A 12 -4.72 6.19 3.46
C ASN A 12 -5.96 5.35 3.86
N LYS A 13 -6.88 5.98 4.60
CA LYS A 13 -8.12 5.34 5.10
C LYS A 13 -9.16 5.04 4.01
N MET A 14 -9.01 5.60 2.81
CA MET A 14 -9.90 5.30 1.69
C MET A 14 -9.37 4.12 0.87
N MET A 15 -8.06 3.88 0.93
CA MET A 15 -7.37 2.82 0.20
C MET A 15 -7.40 1.47 0.93
N PHE A 16 -7.33 1.48 2.26
CA PHE A 16 -7.31 0.27 3.08
C PHE A 16 -8.57 0.14 3.93
N VAL A 17 -9.07 -1.10 4.08
CA VAL A 17 -10.16 -1.46 5.00
C VAL A 17 -9.85 -2.76 5.72
N TYR A 18 -10.54 -3.02 6.82
CA TYR A 18 -10.49 -4.33 7.48
C TYR A 18 -11.54 -5.27 6.91
N ASN A 19 -11.12 -6.50 6.61
CA ASN A 19 -12.04 -7.61 6.36
C ASN A 19 -12.57 -8.23 7.66
N ASP A 20 -13.43 -9.25 7.56
CA ASP A 20 -14.04 -9.94 8.72
C ASP A 20 -13.01 -10.60 9.65
N ASN A 21 -11.84 -10.97 9.12
CA ASN A 21 -10.72 -11.52 9.90
C ASN A 21 -9.84 -10.43 10.54
N LYS A 22 -10.26 -9.16 10.48
CA LYS A 22 -9.51 -7.98 10.93
C LYS A 22 -8.16 -7.81 10.23
N GLN A 23 -8.03 -8.30 9.00
CA GLN A 23 -6.84 -8.07 8.19
C GLN A 23 -7.05 -6.86 7.30
N ALA A 24 -6.06 -5.96 7.26
CA ALA A 24 -6.06 -4.86 6.31
C ALA A 24 -6.01 -5.43 4.89
N ILE A 25 -6.98 -5.05 4.07
CA ILE A 25 -7.07 -5.37 2.65
C ILE A 25 -7.11 -4.08 1.83
N LEU A 26 -6.65 -4.17 0.59
CA LEU A 26 -6.73 -3.07 -0.37
C LEU A 26 -8.17 -2.97 -0.88
N ALA A 27 -8.88 -1.91 -0.49
CA ALA A 27 -10.26 -1.64 -0.90
C ALA A 27 -10.32 -0.98 -2.27
N ASP A 28 -9.53 0.09 -2.43
CA ASP A 28 -9.45 0.84 -3.67
C ASP A 28 -8.03 1.35 -3.92
N PRO A 29 -7.27 0.74 -4.85
CA PRO A 29 -5.93 1.20 -5.21
C PRO A 29 -5.91 2.57 -5.90
N LYS A 30 -7.07 3.11 -6.29
CA LYS A 30 -7.21 4.44 -6.94
C LYS A 30 -7.61 5.53 -5.96
N ALA A 31 -7.82 5.20 -4.68
CA ALA A 31 -8.19 6.17 -3.64
C ALA A 31 -7.03 7.08 -3.20
N GLY A 32 -5.87 6.99 -3.86
CA GLY A 32 -4.69 7.81 -3.62
C GLY A 32 -3.59 7.55 -4.65
N PRO A 33 -2.46 8.26 -4.55
CA PRO A 33 -1.28 8.02 -5.38
C PRO A 33 -0.67 6.65 -5.09
N TYR A 34 0.02 6.05 -6.07
CA TYR A 34 0.84 4.86 -5.88
C TYR A 34 1.87 5.03 -4.75
N ALA A 35 2.35 6.24 -4.52
CA ALA A 35 3.20 6.57 -3.38
C ALA A 35 2.61 6.14 -2.01
N ASP A 36 1.29 6.18 -1.83
CA ASP A 36 0.64 5.71 -0.60
C ASP A 36 0.76 4.19 -0.45
N LEU A 37 0.60 3.43 -1.54
CA LEU A 37 0.79 1.97 -1.55
C LEU A 37 2.23 1.61 -1.20
N VAL A 38 3.20 2.28 -1.81
CA VAL A 38 4.63 2.06 -1.56
C VAL A 38 4.96 2.36 -0.10
N LYS A 39 4.52 3.51 0.40
CA LYS A 39 4.76 3.91 1.80
C LYS A 39 4.10 2.94 2.78
N ALA A 40 2.88 2.48 2.49
CA ALA A 40 2.20 1.49 3.32
C ALA A 40 2.97 0.16 3.37
N ALA A 41 3.54 -0.28 2.25
CA ALA A 41 4.39 -1.47 2.20
C ALA A 41 5.68 -1.33 3.02
N GLU A 42 6.35 -0.17 2.91
CA GLU A 42 7.59 0.11 3.64
C GLU A 42 7.42 0.11 5.16
N ILE A 43 6.31 0.69 5.66
CA ILE A 43 6.07 0.77 7.10
C ILE A 43 5.41 -0.48 7.67
N CYS A 44 4.84 -1.36 6.85
CA CYS A 44 4.10 -2.52 7.33
C CYS A 44 5.04 -3.46 8.11
N PRO A 45 4.87 -3.63 9.43
CA PRO A 45 5.75 -4.50 10.22
C PRO A 45 5.64 -5.96 9.79
N ALA A 46 4.48 -6.35 9.26
CA ALA A 46 4.20 -7.68 8.75
C ALA A 46 4.64 -7.90 7.29
N LYS A 47 5.10 -6.85 6.59
CA LYS A 47 5.50 -6.86 5.17
C LYS A 47 4.49 -7.59 4.27
N CYS A 48 3.20 -7.37 4.49
CA CYS A 48 2.12 -8.08 3.80
C CYS A 48 1.34 -7.20 2.81
N ILE A 49 1.85 -6.01 2.52
CA ILE A 49 1.30 -5.10 1.52
C ILE A 49 2.19 -5.19 0.29
N HIS A 50 1.57 -5.50 -0.84
CA HIS A 50 2.23 -5.69 -2.12
C HIS A 50 1.72 -4.59 -3.07
N PRO A 51 2.50 -3.52 -3.30
CA PRO A 51 2.07 -2.39 -4.14
C PRO A 51 1.75 -2.79 -5.60
N GLY A 52 2.43 -3.80 -6.12
CA GLY A 52 2.25 -4.32 -7.46
C GLY A 52 2.77 -3.37 -8.53
N LYS A 53 1.93 -3.11 -9.54
CA LYS A 53 2.23 -2.15 -10.61
C LYS A 53 1.45 -0.86 -10.38
N PRO A 54 2.06 0.30 -10.62
CA PRO A 54 1.36 1.58 -10.59
C PRO A 54 0.23 1.60 -11.61
N LEU A 55 -0.92 2.17 -11.21
CA LEU A 55 -2.08 2.34 -12.09
C LEU A 55 -1.99 3.61 -12.94
N ASP A 56 -1.31 4.65 -12.45
CA ASP A 56 -1.05 5.88 -13.18
C ASP A 56 0.41 5.91 -13.68
N PRO A 57 0.64 5.81 -15.01
CA PRO A 57 1.98 5.89 -15.57
C PRO A 57 2.59 7.31 -15.55
N ASN A 58 1.82 8.35 -15.21
CA ASN A 58 2.28 9.74 -15.16
C ASN A 58 2.53 10.23 -13.73
N GLU A 59 2.59 9.32 -12.76
CA GLU A 59 2.76 9.70 -11.36
C GLU A 59 4.14 10.36 -11.12
N PRO A 60 4.19 11.48 -10.37
CA PRO A 60 5.46 12.11 -10.04
C PRO A 60 6.41 11.14 -9.32
N GLY A 61 7.63 10.98 -9.84
CA GLY A 61 8.63 10.10 -9.24
C GLY A 61 8.37 8.60 -9.44
N LEU A 62 7.59 8.21 -10.46
CA LEU A 62 7.20 6.83 -10.72
C LEU A 62 8.35 5.82 -10.70
N GLU A 63 9.48 6.13 -11.35
CA GLU A 63 10.64 5.23 -11.42
C GLU A 63 11.20 4.92 -10.03
N GLU A 64 11.28 5.93 -9.16
CA GLU A 64 11.74 5.77 -7.77
C GLU A 64 10.74 4.94 -6.96
N LEU A 65 9.44 5.23 -7.11
CA LEU A 65 8.38 4.51 -6.42
C LEU A 65 8.36 3.03 -6.82
N VAL A 66 8.57 2.72 -8.10
CA VAL A 66 8.66 1.34 -8.60
C VAL A 66 9.88 0.62 -8.01
N ALA A 67 11.05 1.26 -7.98
CA ALA A 67 12.25 0.68 -7.37
C ALA A 67 12.07 0.40 -5.87
N ARG A 68 11.38 1.31 -5.16
CA ARG A 68 11.05 1.12 -3.73
C ARG A 68 10.02 0.02 -3.48
N ALA A 69 9.09 -0.18 -4.42
CA ALA A 69 8.07 -1.22 -4.33
C ALA A 69 8.61 -2.64 -4.61
N GLU A 70 9.68 -2.77 -5.41
CA GLU A 70 10.26 -4.04 -5.85
C GLU A 70 10.49 -5.08 -4.73
N PRO A 71 11.10 -4.75 -3.57
CA PRO A 71 11.31 -5.73 -2.49
C PRO A 71 10.02 -6.19 -1.79
N PHE A 72 8.88 -5.56 -2.07
CA PHE A 72 7.58 -5.88 -1.49
C PHE A 72 6.63 -6.55 -2.49
N ASN A 73 7.02 -6.74 -3.75
CA ASN A 73 6.17 -7.35 -4.78
C ASN A 73 6.22 -8.88 -4.81
#